data_AF-A0A1I0V5Z4-F1
#
_entry.id   AF-A0A1I0V5Z4-F1
#
_cell.length_a   1.000
_cell.length_b   1.000
_cell.length_c   1.000
_cell.angle_alpha   90.00
_cell.angle_beta   90.00
_cell.angle_gamma   90.00
#
_symmetry.space_group_name_H-M   'P 1'
#
loop_
_entity.id
_entity.type
_entity.pdbx_description
1 polymer ?
#
loop_
_entity_poly.entity_id
_entity_poly.type
_entity_poly.pdbx_seq_one_letter_code
_entity_poly.pdbx_strand_id
1 'polypeptide(L)'
;MKKTLKKTLLVLVAVFGLFAALSITSNAKTVNKGSLTSGKRVNVIDYNSYYQNENYKNEYKYKITVKKAGIATFSGCSNASFYGNLCNSKGVALSTYSHNISNTYGGKLQYAVKKGTYYFKFKVSSFNQGYASIGYVFSTGSISNKKTITNYSQDRNQYFYYKFKASTTGVVTFTAKSIDGSDSAYMYTALTNAKKIRITDEDYSSTTGKYSYDRSATYGVKKGVTYYLRVKASSPVKIACVNKSVKSNCGSKFSQAKSVKSGKYTNGTFILGNKETDWYKFSTSKNTIKFKFDGDFSGKLIFTIYNSNGDAVTYDRTIYGDSLDYAYKYSSVKKGTYYIRVRRASSSTTGLYKMRVDY
;
A
#
# COMPACT_ATOMS: atom_id res chain seq x y z
N MET A 1 -22.09 -39.39 66.67
CA MET A 1 -23.47 -39.83 66.35
C MET A 1 -24.45 -38.84 66.96
N LYS A 2 -25.05 -37.99 66.13
CA LYS A 2 -26.48 -37.99 65.72
C LYS A 2 -27.38 -37.12 66.61
N LYS A 3 -27.76 -35.94 66.08
CA LYS A 3 -29.16 -35.50 65.81
C LYS A 3 -29.14 -34.06 65.28
N THR A 4 -29.18 -33.81 63.97
CA THR A 4 -30.36 -33.53 63.12
C THR A 4 -31.41 -32.52 63.62
N LEU A 5 -31.60 -31.51 62.76
CA LEU A 5 -32.87 -30.98 62.20
C LEU A 5 -33.48 -29.66 62.75
N LYS A 6 -33.42 -28.65 61.85
CA LYS A 6 -34.54 -27.88 61.26
C LYS A 6 -35.41 -26.94 62.13
N LYS A 7 -35.39 -25.67 61.70
CA LYS A 7 -36.50 -24.87 61.13
C LYS A 7 -37.19 -23.77 61.99
N THR A 8 -37.08 -22.56 61.45
CA THR A 8 -38.11 -21.50 61.23
C THR A 8 -38.26 -20.34 62.22
N LEU A 9 -38.21 -19.14 61.62
CA LEU A 9 -39.20 -18.05 61.68
C LEU A 9 -38.74 -16.70 62.28
N LEU A 10 -38.36 -15.82 61.35
CA LEU A 10 -38.73 -14.41 61.18
C LEU A 10 -39.40 -13.68 62.36
N VAL A 11 -38.78 -12.59 62.84
CA VAL A 11 -39.50 -11.40 63.35
C VAL A 11 -38.84 -10.12 62.81
N LEU A 12 -39.73 -9.23 62.37
CA LEU A 12 -39.62 -7.92 61.73
C LEU A 12 -38.94 -6.84 62.60
N VAL A 13 -38.35 -5.79 61.99
CA VAL A 13 -38.76 -4.37 62.10
C VAL A 13 -37.62 -3.38 61.69
N ALA A 14 -37.97 -2.57 60.69
CA ALA A 14 -37.69 -1.15 60.38
C ALA A 14 -36.28 -0.52 60.25
N VAL A 15 -36.03 -0.09 59.00
CA VAL A 15 -35.75 1.28 58.48
C VAL A 15 -34.92 2.29 59.32
N PHE A 16 -33.73 2.64 58.82
CA PHE A 16 -33.27 3.96 58.32
C PHE A 16 -31.76 4.17 58.50
N GLY A 17 -31.06 4.42 57.38
CA GLY A 17 -30.01 5.44 57.29
C GLY A 17 -28.59 5.09 57.74
N LEU A 18 -27.75 4.62 56.81
CA LEU A 18 -26.44 5.27 56.58
C LEU A 18 -25.91 4.90 55.19
N PHE A 19 -25.78 5.89 54.32
CA PHE A 19 -25.08 5.80 53.04
C PHE A 19 -23.59 5.52 53.31
N ALA A 20 -23.19 4.25 53.26
CA ALA A 20 -21.81 3.93 52.92
C ALA A 20 -21.70 4.03 51.39
N ALA A 21 -21.02 5.05 50.91
CA ALA A 21 -20.58 5.15 49.52
C ALA A 21 -19.65 3.96 49.22
N LEU A 22 -20.24 2.85 48.76
CA LEU A 22 -19.50 1.78 48.15
C LEU A 22 -19.10 2.28 46.76
N SER A 23 -17.85 2.71 46.63
CA SER A 23 -17.22 2.97 45.35
C SER A 23 -17.20 1.66 44.54
N ILE A 24 -18.20 1.50 43.66
CA ILE A 24 -18.22 0.41 42.69
C ILE A 24 -17.10 0.70 41.68
N THR A 25 -15.94 0.08 41.90
CA THR A 25 -14.92 -0.10 40.87
C THR A 25 -15.56 -0.73 39.64
N SER A 26 -15.55 -0.01 38.53
CA SER A 26 -16.18 -0.41 37.27
C SER A 26 -15.42 -1.58 36.61
N ASN A 27 -15.93 -2.80 36.76
CA ASN A 27 -15.41 -3.95 36.03
C ASN A 27 -15.93 -3.95 34.59
N ALA A 28 -15.10 -3.53 33.63
CA ALA A 28 -15.39 -3.73 32.22
C ALA A 28 -15.49 -5.24 31.92
N LYS A 29 -16.61 -5.70 31.34
CA LYS A 29 -16.84 -7.13 31.08
C LYS A 29 -16.50 -7.46 29.63
N THR A 30 -15.61 -8.42 29.39
CA THR A 30 -15.41 -8.99 28.06
C THR A 30 -16.55 -9.96 27.75
N VAL A 31 -17.27 -9.72 26.66
CA VAL A 31 -18.39 -10.56 26.22
C VAL A 31 -17.98 -11.37 24.98
N ASN A 32 -17.85 -12.69 25.14
CA ASN A 32 -17.61 -13.61 24.03
C ASN A 32 -18.93 -13.84 23.28
N LYS A 33 -19.00 -13.44 22.02
CA LYS A 33 -20.24 -13.49 21.20
C LYS A 33 -20.22 -14.55 20.08
N GLY A 34 -19.29 -15.50 20.16
CA GLY A 34 -19.16 -16.59 19.18
C GLY A 34 -18.22 -16.25 18.02
N SER A 35 -18.61 -16.60 16.78
CA SER A 35 -17.77 -16.44 15.58
C SER A 35 -18.35 -15.49 14.55
N LEU A 36 -17.48 -14.70 13.91
CA LEU A 36 -17.82 -13.85 12.78
C LEU A 36 -17.37 -14.53 11.47
N THR A 37 -18.27 -14.61 10.50
CA THR A 37 -18.00 -15.20 9.17
C THR A 37 -17.92 -14.11 8.11
N SER A 38 -16.96 -14.23 7.18
CA SER A 38 -16.77 -13.24 6.11
C SER A 38 -18.05 -13.02 5.31
N GLY A 39 -18.39 -11.76 5.04
CA GLY A 39 -19.59 -11.35 4.31
C GLY A 39 -20.86 -11.31 5.17
N LYS A 40 -20.81 -11.80 6.42
CA LYS A 40 -21.92 -11.69 7.37
C LYS A 40 -21.71 -10.51 8.33
N ARG A 41 -22.82 -9.93 8.76
CA ARG A 41 -22.87 -8.93 9.84
C ARG A 41 -23.48 -9.57 11.07
N VAL A 42 -23.07 -9.08 12.23
CA VAL A 42 -23.69 -9.40 13.52
C VAL A 42 -24.16 -8.11 14.16
N ASN A 43 -25.38 -8.15 14.70
CA ASN A 43 -25.92 -7.04 15.46
C ASN A 43 -25.38 -7.10 16.89
N VAL A 44 -25.00 -5.94 17.39
CA VAL A 44 -24.53 -5.67 18.74
C VAL A 44 -25.56 -4.72 19.31
N ILE A 45 -26.37 -5.24 20.21
CA ILE A 45 -27.33 -4.45 20.96
C ILE A 45 -26.66 -4.11 22.28
N ASP A 46 -26.42 -2.81 22.50
CA ASP A 46 -25.94 -2.31 23.78
C ASP A 46 -26.95 -1.27 24.29
N TYR A 47 -27.88 -1.70 25.13
CA TYR A 47 -28.95 -0.85 25.66
C TYR A 47 -28.44 0.21 26.66
N ASN A 48 -27.18 0.15 27.09
CA ASN A 48 -26.65 0.98 28.17
C ASN A 48 -25.83 2.21 27.70
N SER A 49 -25.78 2.51 26.40
CA SER A 49 -24.91 3.57 25.86
C SER A 49 -25.61 4.90 25.56
N TYR A 50 -26.80 5.15 26.12
CA TYR A 50 -27.49 6.44 25.96
C TYR A 50 -26.99 7.44 27.00
N TYR A 51 -26.40 8.54 26.51
CA TYR A 51 -25.77 9.66 27.24
C TYR A 51 -24.45 9.37 27.99
N GLN A 52 -23.37 9.86 27.37
CA GLN A 52 -22.21 10.56 27.96
C GLN A 52 -21.88 10.28 29.44
N ASN A 53 -20.90 9.41 29.71
CA ASN A 53 -19.66 9.75 30.41
C ASN A 53 -18.80 8.50 30.74
N GLU A 54 -17.57 8.55 30.23
CA GLU A 54 -16.31 7.95 30.70
C GLU A 54 -16.08 6.44 30.82
N ASN A 55 -17.04 5.53 30.64
CA ASN A 55 -16.70 4.10 30.70
C ASN A 55 -17.25 3.27 29.53
N TYR A 56 -16.36 2.87 28.62
CA TYR A 56 -16.59 1.86 27.60
C TYR A 56 -16.83 0.49 28.27
N LYS A 57 -18.01 0.26 28.85
CA LYS A 57 -18.20 -0.82 29.84
C LYS A 57 -18.06 -2.24 29.27
N ASN A 58 -18.33 -2.47 27.99
CA ASN A 58 -18.26 -3.80 27.40
C ASN A 58 -17.26 -3.86 26.23
N GLU A 59 -16.35 -4.83 26.30
CA GLU A 59 -15.54 -5.23 25.17
C GLU A 59 -16.14 -6.49 24.54
N TYR A 60 -16.50 -6.40 23.27
CA TYR A 60 -17.05 -7.52 22.52
C TYR A 60 -15.94 -8.27 21.80
N LYS A 61 -15.97 -9.59 21.88
CA LYS A 61 -14.98 -10.47 21.26
C LYS A 61 -15.64 -11.49 20.35
N TYR A 62 -15.26 -11.47 19.07
CA TYR A 62 -15.71 -12.44 18.06
C TYR A 62 -14.54 -13.22 17.47
N LYS A 63 -14.65 -14.55 17.45
CA LYS A 63 -13.69 -15.44 16.81
C LYS A 63 -13.77 -15.32 15.29
N ILE A 64 -12.63 -15.24 14.63
CA ILE A 64 -12.50 -15.19 13.17
C ILE A 64 -11.57 -16.31 12.73
N THR A 65 -12.03 -17.11 11.78
CA THR A 65 -11.24 -18.19 11.20
C THR A 65 -10.82 -17.81 9.78
N VAL A 66 -9.53 -17.59 9.59
CA VAL A 66 -8.93 -17.24 8.30
C VAL A 66 -8.39 -18.52 7.67
N LYS A 67 -9.01 -18.96 6.57
CA LYS A 67 -8.65 -20.23 5.89
C LYS A 67 -7.34 -20.14 5.10
N LYS A 68 -6.98 -18.95 4.61
CA LYS A 68 -5.76 -18.69 3.82
C LYS A 68 -5.28 -17.26 4.04
N ALA A 69 -4.02 -16.97 3.74
CA ALA A 69 -3.50 -15.61 3.87
C ALA A 69 -4.26 -14.64 2.93
N GLY A 70 -4.47 -13.41 3.40
CA GLY A 70 -5.23 -12.39 2.67
C GLY A 70 -5.44 -11.14 3.49
N ILE A 71 -6.54 -10.46 3.22
CA ILE A 71 -6.89 -9.16 3.77
C ILE A 71 -8.27 -9.25 4.41
N ALA A 72 -8.36 -8.92 5.69
CA ALA A 72 -9.62 -8.78 6.41
C ALA A 72 -9.97 -7.30 6.53
N THR A 73 -11.11 -6.89 5.97
CA THR A 73 -11.63 -5.52 6.06
C THR A 73 -12.87 -5.51 6.94
N PHE A 74 -12.83 -4.78 8.04
CA PHE A 74 -13.91 -4.60 9.00
C PHE A 74 -14.67 -3.31 8.72
N SER A 75 -15.99 -3.35 8.92
CA SER A 75 -16.87 -2.19 8.79
C SER A 75 -18.03 -2.25 9.77
N GLY A 76 -18.35 -1.08 10.34
CA GLY A 76 -19.53 -0.87 11.18
C GLY A 76 -20.81 -0.65 10.35
N CYS A 77 -21.91 -0.27 11.01
CA CYS A 77 -23.09 0.34 10.39
C CYS A 77 -23.37 1.72 11.00
N SER A 78 -24.23 2.49 10.34
CA SER A 78 -24.58 3.86 10.72
C SER A 78 -25.16 3.89 12.14
N ASN A 79 -24.88 4.98 12.85
CA ASN A 79 -25.37 5.33 14.19
C ASN A 79 -24.51 4.88 15.38
N ALA A 80 -23.35 4.25 15.15
CA ALA A 80 -22.40 3.94 16.22
C ALA A 80 -20.93 4.17 15.85
N SER A 81 -20.15 4.61 16.83
CA SER A 81 -18.68 4.58 16.77
C SER A 81 -18.14 3.34 17.48
N PHE A 82 -17.30 2.59 16.77
CA PHE A 82 -16.66 1.40 17.29
C PHE A 82 -15.15 1.62 17.36
N TYR A 83 -14.52 1.24 18.45
CA TYR A 83 -13.06 1.17 18.54
C TYR A 83 -12.64 -0.28 18.59
N GLY A 84 -11.95 -0.73 17.55
CA GLY A 84 -11.67 -2.15 17.37
C GLY A 84 -10.22 -2.47 17.06
N ASN A 85 -9.84 -3.70 17.39
CA ASN A 85 -8.57 -4.30 17.03
C ASN A 85 -8.72 -5.77 16.67
N LEU A 86 -8.04 -6.19 15.61
CA LEU A 86 -7.85 -7.61 15.34
C LEU A 86 -6.70 -8.13 16.21
N CYS A 87 -6.96 -9.22 16.93
CA CYS A 87 -5.99 -9.88 17.79
C CYS A 87 -5.64 -11.27 17.24
N ASN A 88 -4.41 -11.72 17.43
CA ASN A 88 -4.02 -13.10 17.15
C ASN A 88 -4.71 -14.10 18.10
N SER A 89 -4.46 -15.41 17.92
CA SER A 89 -5.04 -16.46 18.77
C SER A 89 -4.68 -16.35 20.25
N LYS A 90 -3.53 -15.73 20.57
CA LYS A 90 -3.07 -15.44 21.94
C LYS A 90 -3.70 -14.17 22.53
N GLY A 91 -4.55 -13.48 21.78
CA GLY A 91 -5.22 -12.25 22.23
C GLY A 91 -4.38 -10.98 22.11
N VAL A 92 -3.19 -11.05 21.50
CA VAL A 92 -2.31 -9.89 21.24
C VAL A 92 -2.82 -9.14 20.01
N ALA A 93 -2.99 -7.82 20.14
CA ALA A 93 -3.45 -6.96 19.05
C ALA A 93 -2.44 -6.92 17.90
N LEU A 94 -2.94 -6.89 16.67
CA LEU A 94 -2.12 -6.78 15.45
C LEU A 94 -1.77 -5.33 15.09
N SER A 95 -2.41 -4.35 15.73
CA SER A 95 -2.08 -2.92 15.66
C SER A 95 -1.92 -2.40 17.09
N THR A 96 -1.01 -1.45 17.26
CA THR A 96 -0.77 -0.77 18.55
C THR A 96 -1.92 0.13 18.96
N TYR A 97 -2.70 0.62 17.99
CA TYR A 97 -3.81 1.53 18.22
C TYR A 97 -5.15 0.86 17.90
N SER A 98 -6.16 1.14 18.71
CA SER A 98 -7.56 0.82 18.42
C SER A 98 -8.12 1.90 17.50
N HIS A 99 -8.80 1.47 16.43
CA HIS A 99 -9.22 2.39 15.37
C HIS A 99 -10.73 2.57 15.37
N ASN A 100 -11.18 3.79 15.06
CA ASN A 100 -12.60 4.09 14.88
C ASN A 100 -13.13 3.44 13.60
N ILE A 101 -14.26 2.75 13.68
CA ILE A 101 -14.94 2.05 12.58
C ILE A 101 -16.40 2.53 12.48
N SER A 102 -16.62 3.84 12.36
CA SER A 102 -17.96 4.43 12.19
C SER A 102 -18.35 4.56 10.72
N ASN A 103 -19.55 4.10 10.35
CA ASN A 103 -20.08 4.27 8.99
C ASN A 103 -20.53 5.70 8.69
N THR A 104 -20.87 6.52 9.70
CA THR A 104 -21.19 7.95 9.51
C THR A 104 -20.00 8.72 8.93
N TYR A 105 -18.78 8.18 9.09
CA TYR A 105 -17.53 8.70 8.53
C TYR A 105 -16.85 7.73 7.55
N GLY A 106 -17.55 6.69 7.07
CA GLY A 106 -16.98 5.70 6.13
C GLY A 106 -15.81 4.87 6.67
N GLY A 107 -15.63 4.81 7.99
CA GLY A 107 -14.54 4.15 8.69
C GLY A 107 -14.49 2.64 8.41
N LYS A 108 -13.43 2.20 7.73
CA LYS A 108 -13.10 0.79 7.56
C LYS A 108 -11.71 0.54 8.13
N LEU A 109 -11.50 -0.67 8.62
CA LEU A 109 -10.23 -1.09 9.18
C LEU A 109 -9.73 -2.34 8.46
N GLN A 110 -8.49 -2.33 8.03
CA GLN A 110 -7.93 -3.40 7.21
C GLN A 110 -6.70 -4.03 7.86
N TYR A 111 -6.64 -5.36 7.86
CA TYR A 111 -5.51 -6.12 8.38
C TYR A 111 -5.00 -7.13 7.36
N ALA A 112 -3.68 -7.22 7.23
CA ALA A 112 -3.02 -8.32 6.53
C ALA A 112 -2.96 -9.54 7.45
N VAL A 113 -3.59 -10.64 7.06
CA VAL A 113 -3.76 -11.84 7.91
C VAL A 113 -3.18 -13.08 7.25
N LYS A 114 -2.61 -13.98 8.05
CA LYS A 114 -2.21 -15.34 7.66
C LYS A 114 -3.33 -16.35 7.98
N LYS A 115 -3.25 -17.57 7.43
CA LYS A 115 -4.11 -18.69 7.85
C LYS A 115 -4.03 -18.84 9.37
N GLY A 116 -5.16 -18.93 10.04
CA GLY A 116 -5.21 -19.08 11.49
C GLY A 116 -6.51 -18.59 12.11
N THR A 117 -6.52 -18.57 13.44
CA THR A 117 -7.62 -18.05 14.25
C THR A 117 -7.23 -16.69 14.83
N TYR A 118 -8.16 -15.75 14.74
CA TYR A 118 -8.05 -14.40 15.27
C TYR A 118 -9.27 -14.08 16.11
N TYR A 119 -9.19 -12.99 16.86
CA TYR A 119 -10.32 -12.44 17.58
C TYR A 119 -10.44 -10.96 17.24
N PHE A 120 -11.58 -10.55 16.71
CA PHE A 120 -11.88 -9.13 16.60
C PHE A 120 -12.47 -8.66 17.92
N LYS A 121 -11.74 -7.77 18.60
CA LYS A 121 -12.14 -7.13 19.85
C LYS A 121 -12.58 -5.72 19.54
N PHE A 122 -13.71 -5.28 20.07
CA PHE A 122 -14.11 -3.88 19.91
C PHE A 122 -14.98 -3.40 21.07
N LYS A 123 -14.99 -2.09 21.23
CA LYS A 123 -15.83 -1.34 22.17
C LYS A 123 -16.76 -0.43 21.39
N VAL A 124 -17.98 -0.23 21.87
CA VAL A 124 -18.93 0.74 21.31
C VAL A 124 -18.83 2.01 22.15
N SER A 125 -18.62 3.16 21.52
CA SER A 125 -18.34 4.43 22.22
C SER A 125 -19.50 5.41 22.25
N SER A 126 -20.40 5.36 21.28
CA SER A 126 -21.58 6.23 21.20
C SER A 126 -22.63 5.61 20.29
N PHE A 127 -23.91 5.81 20.62
CA PHE A 127 -25.05 5.36 19.84
C PHE A 127 -26.14 6.44 19.78
N ASN A 128 -26.61 6.82 18.59
CA ASN A 128 -27.85 7.60 18.42
C ASN A 128 -28.97 6.61 18.07
N GLN A 129 -29.76 6.19 19.06
CA GLN A 129 -30.92 5.24 19.04
C GLN A 129 -30.95 4.14 17.94
N GLY A 130 -30.88 2.84 18.32
CA GLY A 130 -30.95 1.71 17.37
C GLY A 130 -29.96 0.55 17.62
N TYR A 131 -29.68 -0.23 16.55
CA TYR A 131 -28.81 -1.41 16.56
C TYR A 131 -27.43 -1.12 15.92
N ALA A 132 -26.34 -1.51 16.58
CA ALA A 132 -25.00 -1.49 16.00
C ALA A 132 -24.76 -2.80 15.24
N SER A 133 -24.03 -2.80 14.12
CA SER A 133 -23.60 -4.04 13.48
C SER A 133 -22.16 -3.95 13.03
N ILE A 134 -21.42 -5.04 13.25
CA ILE A 134 -20.07 -5.22 12.76
C ILE A 134 -20.05 -6.34 11.75
N GLY A 135 -19.34 -6.14 10.64
CA GLY A 135 -19.05 -7.16 9.67
C GLY A 135 -17.59 -7.13 9.25
N TYR A 136 -17.15 -8.18 8.58
CA TYR A 136 -15.91 -8.15 7.82
C TYR A 136 -16.04 -8.87 6.50
N VAL A 137 -15.22 -8.44 5.55
CA VAL A 137 -15.03 -9.11 4.27
C VAL A 137 -13.58 -9.55 4.17
N PHE A 138 -13.40 -10.84 3.86
CA PHE A 138 -12.09 -11.39 3.52
C PHE A 138 -11.87 -11.34 2.01
N SER A 139 -10.69 -10.88 1.58
CA SER A 139 -10.26 -10.95 0.19
C SER A 139 -8.81 -11.44 0.10
N THR A 140 -8.39 -11.89 -1.07
CA THR A 140 -6.97 -12.24 -1.31
C THR A 140 -6.14 -11.06 -1.84
N GLY A 141 -6.77 -9.89 -2.03
CA GLY A 141 -6.16 -8.70 -2.60
C GLY A 141 -5.86 -8.85 -4.09
N SER A 142 -6.53 -8.07 -4.94
CA SER A 142 -6.22 -8.00 -6.37
C SER A 142 -6.46 -6.60 -6.91
N ILE A 143 -5.65 -6.22 -7.89
CA ILE A 143 -5.78 -4.98 -8.64
C ILE A 143 -5.56 -5.28 -10.12
N SER A 144 -6.36 -4.66 -10.98
CA SER A 144 -6.29 -4.86 -12.44
C SER A 144 -6.17 -3.54 -13.18
N ASN A 145 -5.81 -3.62 -14.45
CA ASN A 145 -5.61 -2.45 -15.31
C ASN A 145 -6.86 -1.56 -15.35
N LYS A 146 -6.67 -0.25 -15.25
CA LYS A 146 -7.71 0.79 -15.21
C LYS A 146 -8.70 0.64 -14.06
N LYS A 147 -8.33 -0.09 -12.99
CA LYS A 147 -9.13 -0.19 -11.76
C LYS A 147 -8.43 0.53 -10.61
N THR A 148 -9.26 0.90 -9.64
CA THR A 148 -8.84 1.53 -8.39
C THR A 148 -9.27 0.63 -7.25
N ILE A 149 -8.39 0.46 -6.26
CA ILE A 149 -8.71 -0.18 -4.98
C ILE A 149 -8.56 0.87 -3.88
N THR A 150 -9.12 0.58 -2.71
CA THR A 150 -8.84 1.35 -1.50
C THR A 150 -8.10 0.47 -0.51
N ASN A 151 -6.93 0.93 -0.07
CA ASN A 151 -6.26 0.39 1.09
C ASN A 151 -6.75 1.16 2.31
N TYR A 152 -7.36 0.46 3.27
CA TYR A 152 -7.88 1.06 4.50
C TYR A 152 -6.95 0.75 5.69
N SER A 153 -5.64 0.66 5.44
CA SER A 153 -4.68 0.51 6.53
C SER A 153 -4.70 1.74 7.40
N GLN A 154 -4.78 1.51 8.70
CA GLN A 154 -4.57 2.51 9.74
C GLN A 154 -3.28 2.24 10.52
N ASP A 155 -2.51 1.23 10.12
CA ASP A 155 -1.25 0.83 10.74
C ASP A 155 -0.11 1.02 9.74
N ARG A 156 0.85 1.87 10.11
CA ARG A 156 2.00 2.22 9.27
C ARG A 156 3.03 1.10 9.18
N ASN A 157 2.90 0.03 9.95
CA ASN A 157 3.84 -1.09 9.96
C ASN A 157 3.34 -2.30 9.17
N GLN A 158 2.10 -2.28 8.67
CA GLN A 158 1.52 -3.40 7.94
C GLN A 158 1.73 -3.30 6.42
N TYR A 159 2.08 -4.45 5.84
CA TYR A 159 2.21 -4.61 4.40
C TYR A 159 1.03 -5.40 3.82
N PHE A 160 0.36 -4.79 2.85
CA PHE A 160 -0.72 -5.38 2.07
C PHE A 160 -0.18 -5.81 0.72
N TYR A 161 -0.73 -6.89 0.17
CA TYR A 161 -0.30 -7.45 -1.10
C TYR A 161 -1.50 -7.56 -2.03
N TYR A 162 -1.45 -6.86 -3.16
CA TYR A 162 -2.49 -6.91 -4.18
C TYR A 162 -1.95 -7.61 -5.41
N LYS A 163 -2.55 -8.76 -5.75
CA LYS A 163 -2.21 -9.52 -6.95
C LYS A 163 -2.51 -8.69 -8.19
N PHE A 164 -1.55 -8.59 -9.09
CA PHE A 164 -1.64 -7.90 -10.37
C PHE A 164 -1.12 -8.80 -11.48
N LYS A 165 -1.88 -8.99 -12.55
CA LYS A 165 -1.42 -9.70 -13.76
C LYS A 165 -1.28 -8.70 -14.90
N ALA A 166 -0.08 -8.59 -15.46
CA ALA A 166 0.19 -7.63 -16.54
C ALA A 166 -0.58 -8.01 -17.81
N SER A 167 -1.41 -7.10 -18.31
CA SER A 167 -2.18 -7.26 -19.55
C SER A 167 -1.33 -7.02 -20.81
N THR A 168 -0.27 -6.20 -20.69
CA THR A 168 0.64 -5.86 -21.78
C THR A 168 2.09 -5.83 -21.27
N THR A 169 3.04 -6.09 -22.16
CA THR A 169 4.46 -5.81 -21.89
C THR A 169 4.67 -4.30 -22.04
N GLY A 170 5.37 -3.68 -21.09
CA GLY A 170 5.55 -2.23 -21.04
C GLY A 170 5.67 -1.81 -19.59
N VAL A 171 4.87 -0.84 -19.17
CA VAL A 171 4.91 -0.32 -17.79
C VAL A 171 3.57 -0.48 -17.07
N VAL A 172 3.64 -0.62 -15.75
CA VAL A 172 2.50 -0.47 -14.84
C VAL A 172 2.79 0.68 -13.88
N THR A 173 1.83 1.58 -13.74
CA THR A 173 1.89 2.74 -12.83
C THR A 173 0.81 2.58 -11.76
N PHE A 174 1.20 2.77 -10.50
CA PHE A 174 0.31 2.80 -9.35
C PHE A 174 0.28 4.21 -8.77
N THR A 175 -0.88 4.86 -8.81
CA THR A 175 -1.04 6.25 -8.38
C THR A 175 -1.80 6.32 -7.07
N ALA A 176 -1.22 7.01 -6.08
CA ALA A 176 -1.88 7.36 -4.83
C ALA A 176 -2.92 8.48 -5.05
N LYS A 177 -4.13 8.25 -4.54
CA LYS A 177 -5.23 9.22 -4.55
C LYS A 177 -5.84 9.32 -3.16
N SER A 178 -6.18 10.53 -2.75
CA SER A 178 -6.95 10.77 -1.53
C SER A 178 -8.30 10.07 -1.62
N ILE A 179 -8.84 9.61 -0.48
CA ILE A 179 -10.18 9.01 -0.44
C ILE A 179 -11.23 10.10 -0.69
N ASP A 180 -11.11 11.24 0.00
CA ASP A 180 -12.12 12.32 0.00
C ASP A 180 -11.61 13.64 -0.60
N GLY A 181 -10.39 13.66 -1.12
CA GLY A 181 -9.85 14.79 -1.89
C GLY A 181 -9.03 15.80 -1.06
N SER A 182 -9.13 15.78 0.27
CA SER A 182 -8.43 16.69 1.19
C SER A 182 -7.29 16.02 1.97
N ASP A 183 -7.29 14.70 2.12
CA ASP A 183 -6.30 14.02 2.99
C ASP A 183 -4.90 13.95 2.39
N SER A 184 -3.91 14.35 3.21
CA SER A 184 -2.50 14.03 3.01
C SER A 184 -2.23 12.60 3.46
N ALA A 185 -2.12 11.69 2.52
CA ALA A 185 -1.74 10.30 2.74
C ALA A 185 -0.53 9.96 1.87
N TYR A 186 0.29 9.04 2.34
CA TYR A 186 1.36 8.48 1.54
C TYR A 186 1.36 6.96 1.59
N MET A 187 1.97 6.36 0.57
CA MET A 187 2.20 4.95 0.48
C MET A 187 3.64 4.66 0.06
N TYR A 188 4.19 3.61 0.63
CA TYR A 188 5.37 2.94 0.15
C TYR A 188 4.95 1.73 -0.65
N THR A 189 5.48 1.59 -1.87
CA THR A 189 5.14 0.50 -2.77
C THR A 189 6.37 -0.22 -3.30
N ALA A 190 6.22 -1.51 -3.58
CA ALA A 190 7.20 -2.28 -4.31
C ALA A 190 6.50 -3.41 -5.06
N LEU A 191 7.07 -3.87 -6.18
CA LEU A 191 6.67 -5.14 -6.78
C LEU A 191 7.39 -6.31 -6.13
N THR A 192 6.63 -7.39 -6.00
CA THR A 192 7.12 -8.68 -5.52
C THR A 192 6.74 -9.78 -6.52
N ASN A 193 7.50 -10.87 -6.49
CA ASN A 193 7.20 -12.06 -7.30
C ASN A 193 6.03 -12.87 -6.70
N ALA A 194 5.71 -14.01 -7.31
CA ALA A 194 4.61 -14.87 -6.83
C ALA A 194 4.80 -15.43 -5.41
N LYS A 195 6.06 -15.52 -4.94
CA LYS A 195 6.43 -15.92 -3.58
C LYS A 195 6.42 -14.73 -2.59
N LYS A 196 5.95 -13.56 -3.03
CA LYS A 196 5.95 -12.28 -2.27
C LYS A 196 7.34 -11.80 -1.85
N ILE A 197 8.38 -12.23 -2.56
CA ILE A 197 9.75 -11.73 -2.40
C ILE A 197 9.87 -10.44 -3.22
N ARG A 198 10.38 -9.38 -2.61
CA ARG A 198 10.55 -8.05 -3.25
C ARG A 198 11.56 -8.13 -4.40
N ILE A 199 11.21 -7.53 -5.54
CA ILE A 199 12.04 -7.53 -6.77
C ILE A 199 12.31 -6.12 -7.33
N THR A 200 11.73 -5.09 -6.70
CA THR A 200 12.02 -3.67 -6.98
C THR A 200 12.48 -2.99 -5.71
N ASP A 201 12.98 -1.76 -5.84
CA ASP A 201 13.16 -0.89 -4.68
C ASP A 201 11.78 -0.48 -4.12
N GLU A 202 11.77 0.09 -2.92
CA GLU A 202 10.55 0.62 -2.30
C GLU A 202 10.40 2.09 -2.71
N ASP A 203 9.35 2.40 -3.46
CA ASP A 203 9.04 3.75 -3.92
C ASP A 203 8.04 4.43 -2.99
N TYR A 204 8.23 5.73 -2.76
CA TYR A 204 7.31 6.59 -2.03
C TYR A 204 6.33 7.27 -2.99
N SER A 205 5.06 7.41 -2.58
CA SER A 205 4.06 8.19 -3.31
C SER A 205 3.11 8.87 -2.33
N SER A 206 2.85 10.16 -2.53
CA SER A 206 1.94 10.99 -1.74
C SER A 206 0.68 11.35 -2.54
N THR A 207 -0.45 11.54 -1.86
CA THR A 207 -1.69 12.04 -2.46
C THR A 207 -1.59 13.52 -2.83
N THR A 208 -0.70 14.27 -2.18
CA THR A 208 -0.51 15.72 -2.32
C THR A 208 0.75 16.11 -3.10
N GLY A 209 1.46 15.13 -3.66
CA GLY A 209 2.64 15.37 -4.49
C GLY A 209 2.37 16.37 -5.60
N LYS A 210 3.28 17.32 -5.81
CA LYS A 210 3.13 18.37 -6.84
C LYS A 210 3.33 17.79 -8.24
N TYR A 211 4.25 16.85 -8.38
CA TYR A 211 4.60 16.21 -9.65
C TYR A 211 4.07 14.78 -9.73
N SER A 212 4.02 14.21 -10.94
CA SER A 212 3.51 12.84 -11.15
C SER A 212 4.34 11.77 -10.46
N TYR A 213 5.66 11.95 -10.40
CA TYR A 213 6.59 11.05 -9.70
C TYR A 213 6.38 11.09 -8.18
N ASP A 214 5.96 12.23 -7.62
CA ASP A 214 5.61 12.32 -6.20
C ASP A 214 4.35 11.54 -5.85
N ARG A 215 3.52 11.20 -6.84
CA ARG A 215 2.19 10.60 -6.65
C ARG A 215 2.10 9.16 -7.11
N SER A 216 3.13 8.64 -7.76
CA SER A 216 3.06 7.33 -8.39
C SER A 216 4.37 6.57 -8.42
N ALA A 217 4.25 5.25 -8.43
CA ALA A 217 5.35 4.34 -8.67
C ALA A 217 5.12 3.60 -9.99
N THR A 218 6.15 3.57 -10.84
CA THR A 218 6.08 2.95 -12.17
C THR A 218 7.12 1.86 -12.33
N TYR A 219 6.69 0.70 -12.85
CA TYR A 219 7.51 -0.49 -13.01
C TYR A 219 7.37 -1.09 -14.40
N GLY A 220 8.47 -1.59 -14.96
CA GLY A 220 8.49 -2.33 -16.22
C GLY A 220 8.06 -3.79 -16.03
N VAL A 221 7.02 -4.21 -16.75
CA VAL A 221 6.39 -5.53 -16.59
C VAL A 221 6.23 -6.27 -17.91
N LYS A 222 6.34 -7.60 -17.84
CA LYS A 222 6.11 -8.51 -18.98
C LYS A 222 4.65 -9.00 -19.00
N LYS A 223 4.01 -8.99 -20.18
CA LYS A 223 2.64 -9.50 -20.39
C LYS A 223 2.48 -10.90 -19.82
N GLY A 224 1.33 -11.16 -19.20
CA GLY A 224 0.95 -12.48 -18.66
C GLY A 224 1.58 -12.83 -17.31
N VAL A 225 2.67 -12.16 -16.92
CA VAL A 225 3.32 -12.39 -15.64
C VAL A 225 2.46 -11.81 -14.50
N THR A 226 2.38 -12.57 -13.41
CA THR A 226 1.72 -12.15 -12.18
C THR A 226 2.75 -11.61 -11.20
N TYR A 227 2.47 -10.41 -10.70
CA TYR A 227 3.20 -9.72 -9.64
C TYR A 227 2.26 -9.48 -8.45
N TYR A 228 2.83 -9.08 -7.32
CA TYR A 228 2.06 -8.52 -6.22
C TYR A 228 2.59 -7.14 -5.89
N LEU A 229 1.71 -6.15 -5.93
CA LEU A 229 1.97 -4.83 -5.39
C LEU A 229 1.96 -4.94 -3.86
N ARG A 230 3.11 -4.76 -3.24
CA ARG A 230 3.28 -4.61 -1.80
C ARG A 230 3.04 -3.14 -1.44
N VAL A 231 2.19 -2.88 -0.46
CA VAL A 231 1.77 -1.52 -0.06
C VAL A 231 1.86 -1.39 1.45
N LYS A 232 2.46 -0.29 1.92
CA LYS A 232 2.41 0.18 3.31
C LYS A 232 1.98 1.64 3.27
N ALA A 233 0.86 1.98 3.89
CA ALA A 233 0.27 3.32 3.82
C ALA A 233 0.22 4.00 5.19
N SER A 234 0.33 5.34 5.21
CA SER A 234 0.25 6.15 6.42
C SER A 234 -1.15 6.22 7.02
N SER A 235 -2.14 6.09 6.15
CA SER A 235 -3.56 6.31 6.33
C SER A 235 -4.28 5.71 5.12
N PRO A 236 -5.62 5.60 5.15
CA PRO A 236 -6.37 5.07 4.02
C PRO A 236 -6.10 5.79 2.70
N VAL A 237 -5.87 5.04 1.61
CA VAL A 237 -5.47 5.58 0.30
C VAL A 237 -6.14 4.82 -0.85
N LYS A 238 -6.60 5.54 -1.87
CA LYS A 238 -7.03 4.96 -3.15
C LYS A 238 -5.81 4.73 -4.04
N ILE A 239 -5.71 3.55 -4.63
CA ILE A 239 -4.59 3.15 -5.50
C ILE A 239 -5.14 2.84 -6.88
N ALA A 240 -4.85 3.71 -7.84
CA ALA A 240 -5.22 3.49 -9.24
C ALA A 240 -4.10 2.73 -9.96
N CYS A 241 -4.46 1.73 -10.77
CA CYS A 241 -3.51 0.94 -11.56
C CYS A 241 -3.71 1.17 -13.05
N VAL A 242 -2.63 1.48 -13.75
CA VAL A 242 -2.62 1.62 -15.21
C VAL A 242 -1.47 0.83 -15.80
N ASN A 243 -1.76 -0.16 -16.64
CA ASN A 243 -0.77 -0.93 -17.40
C ASN A 243 -0.87 -0.55 -18.88
N LYS A 244 0.22 -0.01 -19.41
CA LYS A 244 0.33 0.48 -20.79
C LYS A 244 1.40 -0.31 -21.54
N SER A 245 1.13 -0.57 -22.81
CA SER A 245 2.15 -1.05 -23.74
C SER A 245 3.10 0.09 -24.06
N VAL A 246 4.40 -0.16 -23.94
CA VAL A 246 5.44 0.79 -24.34
C VAL A 246 6.52 0.00 -25.06
N LYS A 247 6.90 0.47 -26.25
CA LYS A 247 7.96 -0.12 -27.05
C LYS A 247 9.23 0.72 -26.90
N SER A 248 10.32 0.09 -26.48
CA SER A 248 11.65 0.71 -26.51
C SER A 248 12.11 0.88 -27.96
N ASN A 249 12.80 1.99 -28.24
CA ASN A 249 13.42 2.25 -29.53
C ASN A 249 14.95 2.24 -29.40
N CYS A 250 15.48 1.11 -28.93
CA CYS A 250 16.89 0.89 -28.65
C CYS A 250 17.42 -0.36 -29.38
N GLY A 251 18.74 -0.47 -29.46
CA GLY A 251 19.43 -1.71 -29.81
C GLY A 251 19.82 -2.49 -28.56
N SER A 252 19.87 -3.82 -28.61
CA SER A 252 20.30 -4.65 -27.47
C SER A 252 21.83 -4.80 -27.37
N LYS A 253 22.57 -4.38 -28.40
CA LYS A 253 24.04 -4.39 -28.47
C LYS A 253 24.55 -3.21 -29.31
N PHE A 254 25.83 -2.87 -29.14
CA PHE A 254 26.51 -1.77 -29.83
C PHE A 254 26.25 -1.75 -31.34
N SER A 255 26.43 -2.88 -32.03
CA SER A 255 26.22 -3.00 -33.47
C SER A 255 24.76 -2.85 -33.92
N GLN A 256 23.81 -2.96 -32.99
CA GLN A 256 22.37 -2.80 -33.24
C GLN A 256 21.84 -1.46 -32.75
N ALA A 257 22.71 -0.54 -32.35
CA ALA A 257 22.34 0.76 -31.82
C ALA A 257 21.36 1.50 -32.75
N LYS A 258 20.30 2.04 -32.16
CA LYS A 258 19.25 2.74 -32.90
C LYS A 258 19.56 4.22 -33.02
N SER A 259 19.38 4.77 -34.22
CA SER A 259 19.59 6.18 -34.47
C SER A 259 18.58 7.03 -33.69
N VAL A 260 19.06 8.03 -32.96
CA VAL A 260 18.23 9.07 -32.35
C VAL A 260 18.22 10.31 -33.24
N LYS A 261 17.16 11.14 -33.11
CA LYS A 261 17.03 12.40 -33.85
C LYS A 261 17.26 13.57 -32.90
N SER A 262 18.04 14.56 -33.34
CA SER A 262 18.31 15.77 -32.56
C SER A 262 17.01 16.43 -32.10
N GLY A 263 16.94 16.80 -30.83
CA GLY A 263 15.79 17.49 -30.23
C GLY A 263 14.54 16.66 -29.99
N LYS A 264 14.56 15.34 -30.27
CA LYS A 264 13.40 14.45 -30.06
C LYS A 264 13.67 13.43 -28.95
N TYR A 265 12.62 13.13 -28.17
CA TYR A 265 12.68 12.06 -27.19
C TYR A 265 12.61 10.68 -27.86
N THR A 266 13.48 9.78 -27.41
CA THR A 266 13.41 8.34 -27.69
C THR A 266 13.09 7.60 -26.40
N ASN A 267 12.26 6.55 -26.48
CA ASN A 267 11.87 5.75 -25.31
C ASN A 267 12.86 4.60 -25.10
N GLY A 268 13.16 4.31 -23.84
CA GLY A 268 13.73 3.05 -23.39
C GLY A 268 12.95 2.50 -22.19
N THR A 269 12.89 1.18 -22.07
CA THR A 269 12.09 0.51 -21.04
C THR A 269 12.87 -0.65 -20.46
N PHE A 270 13.04 -0.66 -19.14
CA PHE A 270 13.65 -1.79 -18.44
C PHE A 270 12.58 -2.67 -17.80
N ILE A 271 12.31 -3.80 -18.44
CA ILE A 271 11.39 -4.81 -17.95
C ILE A 271 12.04 -5.63 -16.82
N LEU A 272 11.29 -5.91 -15.76
CA LEU A 272 11.74 -6.77 -14.67
C LEU A 272 12.19 -8.15 -15.18
N GLY A 273 13.35 -8.61 -14.68
CA GLY A 273 13.97 -9.87 -15.08
C GLY A 273 14.84 -9.82 -16.33
N ASN A 274 14.79 -8.75 -17.14
CA ASN A 274 15.68 -8.59 -18.29
C ASN A 274 17.04 -8.01 -17.87
N LYS A 275 18.13 -8.56 -18.44
CA LYS A 275 19.52 -8.06 -18.29
C LYS A 275 19.95 -7.11 -19.42
N GLU A 276 18.99 -6.61 -20.17
CA GLU A 276 19.23 -5.86 -21.40
C GLU A 276 19.90 -4.51 -21.10
N THR A 277 20.71 -4.06 -22.06
CA THR A 277 21.29 -2.74 -22.12
C THR A 277 20.79 -2.09 -23.40
N ASP A 278 20.45 -0.81 -23.31
CA ASP A 278 19.91 -0.06 -24.43
C ASP A 278 21.04 0.70 -25.14
N TRP A 279 21.14 0.50 -26.45
CA TRP A 279 22.12 1.15 -27.31
C TRP A 279 21.47 2.09 -28.31
N TYR A 280 22.00 3.31 -28.37
CA TYR A 280 21.61 4.35 -29.30
C TYR A 280 22.82 4.90 -30.05
N LYS A 281 22.59 5.55 -31.19
CA LYS A 281 23.63 6.24 -31.96
C LYS A 281 23.15 7.57 -32.54
N PHE A 282 24.08 8.49 -32.73
CA PHE A 282 23.83 9.76 -33.41
C PHE A 282 25.09 10.22 -34.14
N SER A 283 24.93 11.07 -35.15
CA SER A 283 26.05 11.71 -35.86
C SER A 283 25.90 13.21 -35.74
N THR A 284 26.98 13.91 -35.39
CA THR A 284 26.97 15.36 -35.16
C THR A 284 28.15 16.05 -35.84
N SER A 285 27.96 17.30 -36.21
CA SER A 285 29.00 18.26 -36.57
C SER A 285 29.19 19.35 -35.52
N LYS A 286 28.40 19.34 -34.44
CA LYS A 286 28.48 20.31 -33.36
C LYS A 286 29.60 19.93 -32.40
N ASN A 287 30.21 20.95 -31.81
CA ASN A 287 31.26 20.80 -30.79
C ASN A 287 30.71 20.53 -29.38
N THR A 288 29.39 20.58 -29.21
CA THR A 288 28.70 20.45 -27.93
C THR A 288 27.41 19.67 -28.12
N ILE A 289 27.19 18.71 -27.23
CA ILE A 289 26.01 17.84 -27.22
C ILE A 289 25.34 17.95 -25.86
N LYS A 290 24.01 18.11 -25.84
CA LYS A 290 23.22 18.12 -24.60
C LYS A 290 22.33 16.89 -24.53
N PHE A 291 22.23 16.29 -23.36
CA PHE A 291 21.41 15.12 -23.08
C PHE A 291 20.41 15.45 -22.01
N LYS A 292 19.12 15.23 -22.27
CA LYS A 292 18.05 15.38 -21.30
C LYS A 292 17.37 14.03 -21.09
N PHE A 293 17.12 13.70 -19.82
CA PHE A 293 16.38 12.52 -19.42
C PHE A 293 15.05 12.92 -18.78
N ASP A 294 14.02 12.14 -19.09
CA ASP A 294 12.65 12.23 -18.57
C ASP A 294 12.12 10.80 -18.40
N GLY A 295 10.92 10.61 -17.85
CA GLY A 295 10.26 9.31 -17.74
C GLY A 295 9.62 9.04 -16.39
N ASP A 296 9.28 7.78 -16.17
CA ASP A 296 8.74 7.28 -14.90
C ASP A 296 9.37 5.90 -14.66
N PHE A 297 10.39 5.85 -13.82
CA PHE A 297 11.07 4.59 -13.45
C PHE A 297 11.48 4.60 -11.98
N SER A 298 11.50 3.41 -11.39
CA SER A 298 12.05 3.16 -10.05
C SER A 298 13.54 2.81 -10.16
N GLY A 299 14.35 3.28 -9.22
CA GLY A 299 15.79 2.99 -9.13
C GLY A 299 16.69 3.99 -9.87
N LYS A 300 17.83 3.51 -10.40
CA LYS A 300 18.88 4.36 -10.99
C LYS A 300 19.37 3.81 -12.32
N LEU A 301 19.51 4.67 -13.31
CA LEU A 301 20.10 4.34 -14.61
C LEU A 301 21.55 4.80 -14.67
N ILE A 302 22.35 4.15 -15.51
CA ILE A 302 23.70 4.56 -15.84
C ILE A 302 23.78 4.77 -17.34
N PHE A 303 24.35 5.89 -17.78
CA PHE A 303 24.67 6.10 -19.19
C PHE A 303 26.14 6.47 -19.43
N THR A 304 26.64 6.09 -20.60
CA THR A 304 28.01 6.30 -21.05
C THR A 304 28.00 6.62 -22.55
N ILE A 305 28.88 7.52 -23.01
CA ILE A 305 29.04 7.87 -24.42
C ILE A 305 30.30 7.20 -24.97
N TYR A 306 30.21 6.68 -26.18
CA TYR A 306 31.26 5.99 -26.89
C TYR A 306 31.52 6.64 -28.26
N ASN A 307 32.77 6.59 -28.73
CA ASN A 307 33.12 6.94 -30.10
C ASN A 307 32.73 5.82 -31.09
N SER A 308 33.04 5.99 -32.38
CA SER A 308 32.77 4.99 -33.43
C SER A 308 33.57 3.69 -33.29
N ASN A 309 34.71 3.74 -32.61
CA ASN A 309 35.58 2.59 -32.39
C ASN A 309 35.13 1.74 -31.20
N GLY A 310 34.17 2.23 -30.41
CA GLY A 310 33.68 1.56 -29.22
C GLY A 310 34.41 1.94 -27.93
N ASP A 311 35.25 2.98 -27.96
CA ASP A 311 35.90 3.50 -26.76
C ASP A 311 34.99 4.48 -26.02
N ALA A 312 34.93 4.37 -24.69
CA ALA A 312 34.21 5.31 -23.87
C ALA A 312 34.90 6.68 -23.90
N VAL A 313 34.15 7.72 -24.26
CA VAL A 313 34.63 9.11 -24.27
C VAL A 313 34.10 9.93 -23.10
N THR A 314 33.24 9.32 -22.28
CA THR A 314 32.80 9.86 -20.99
C THR A 314 32.83 8.78 -19.92
N TYR A 315 32.94 9.20 -18.67
CA TYR A 315 32.67 8.33 -17.53
C TYR A 315 31.18 7.97 -17.43
N ASP A 316 30.91 6.91 -16.66
CA ASP A 316 29.56 6.52 -16.30
C ASP A 316 28.86 7.64 -15.52
N ARG A 317 27.62 7.95 -15.93
CA ARG A 317 26.78 8.95 -15.29
C ARG A 317 25.52 8.31 -14.76
N THR A 318 25.21 8.58 -13.50
CA THR A 318 24.01 8.06 -12.84
C THR A 318 22.84 9.01 -13.04
N ILE A 319 21.68 8.48 -13.40
CA ILE A 319 20.41 9.19 -13.51
C ILE A 319 19.46 8.60 -12.48
N TYR A 320 18.86 9.47 -11.67
CA TYR A 320 17.93 9.09 -10.61
C TYR A 320 16.49 9.26 -11.08
N GLY A 321 15.61 8.31 -10.75
CA GLY A 321 14.20 8.33 -11.20
C GLY A 321 13.36 9.47 -10.60
N ASP A 322 13.80 10.06 -9.50
CA ASP A 322 13.20 11.21 -8.81
C ASP A 322 13.76 12.57 -9.26
N SER A 323 14.75 12.58 -10.17
CA SER A 323 15.47 13.80 -10.56
C SER A 323 15.59 13.93 -12.08
N LEU A 324 14.44 13.90 -12.73
CA LEU A 324 14.28 13.86 -14.18
C LEU A 324 14.22 15.26 -14.78
N ASP A 325 15.37 15.93 -14.83
CA ASP A 325 15.52 17.15 -15.64
C ASP A 325 16.98 17.50 -15.98
N TYR A 326 17.96 16.66 -15.60
CA TYR A 326 19.36 17.01 -15.76
C TYR A 326 19.83 16.99 -17.22
N ALA A 327 20.20 18.18 -17.71
CA ALA A 327 20.92 18.38 -18.95
C ALA A 327 22.42 18.05 -18.76
N TYR A 328 22.88 16.88 -19.21
CA TYR A 328 24.32 16.62 -19.30
C TYR A 328 24.88 17.28 -20.57
N LYS A 329 25.98 18.02 -20.44
CA LYS A 329 26.67 18.67 -21.55
C LYS A 329 28.00 17.96 -21.80
N TYR A 330 28.18 17.45 -23.02
CA TYR A 330 29.46 16.94 -23.51
C TYR A 330 30.05 17.96 -24.50
N SER A 331 31.20 18.54 -24.17
CA SER A 331 31.87 19.59 -24.95
C SER A 331 33.14 19.08 -25.62
N SER A 332 33.67 19.88 -26.55
CA SER A 332 34.85 19.54 -27.36
C SER A 332 34.65 18.29 -28.21
N VAL A 333 33.41 18.06 -28.65
CA VAL A 333 33.02 16.91 -29.45
C VAL A 333 33.49 17.10 -30.89
N LYS A 334 34.28 16.15 -31.39
CA LYS A 334 34.70 16.15 -32.81
C LYS A 334 33.55 15.69 -33.69
N LYS A 335 33.48 16.19 -34.93
CA LYS A 335 32.54 15.70 -35.94
C LYS A 335 32.66 14.19 -36.09
N GLY A 336 31.53 13.48 -36.06
CA GLY A 336 31.53 12.02 -36.19
C GLY A 336 30.27 11.36 -35.64
N THR A 337 30.30 10.02 -35.63
CA THR A 337 29.26 9.18 -35.04
C THR A 337 29.62 8.77 -33.63
N TYR A 338 28.66 8.88 -32.72
CA TYR A 338 28.77 8.49 -31.33
C TYR A 338 27.67 7.51 -30.96
N TYR A 339 27.95 6.73 -29.94
CA TYR A 339 27.04 5.72 -29.39
C TYR A 339 26.75 6.04 -27.93
N ILE A 340 25.54 5.71 -27.48
CA ILE A 340 25.11 5.91 -26.11
C ILE A 340 24.67 4.55 -25.59
N ARG A 341 25.25 4.15 -24.46
CA ARG A 341 24.84 2.98 -23.71
C ARG A 341 24.03 3.43 -22.51
N VAL A 342 22.82 2.92 -22.33
CA VAL A 342 22.01 3.12 -21.13
C VAL A 342 21.75 1.76 -20.49
N ARG A 343 22.05 1.62 -19.20
CA ARG A 343 21.91 0.37 -18.45
C ARG A 343 21.31 0.62 -17.07
N ARG A 344 20.80 -0.44 -16.46
CA ARG A 344 20.33 -0.45 -15.07
C ARG A 344 21.54 -0.37 -14.13
N ALA A 345 21.44 0.42 -13.05
CA ALA A 345 22.43 0.37 -11.97
C ALA A 345 22.27 -0.89 -11.11
N SER A 346 21.03 -1.40 -11.01
CA SER A 346 20.66 -2.59 -10.23
C SER A 346 19.59 -3.40 -10.96
N SER A 347 19.42 -4.68 -10.58
CA SER A 347 18.33 -5.52 -11.10
C SER A 347 16.93 -5.02 -10.71
N SER A 348 16.83 -4.19 -9.66
CA SER A 348 15.58 -3.59 -9.18
C SER A 348 15.13 -2.37 -10.00
N THR A 349 16.04 -1.70 -10.71
CA THR A 349 15.73 -0.48 -11.46
C THR A 349 14.78 -0.77 -12.63
N THR A 350 13.58 -0.22 -12.71
CA THR A 350 12.62 -0.63 -13.74
C THR A 350 11.63 0.47 -14.10
N GLY A 351 11.11 0.44 -15.32
CA GLY A 351 10.15 1.44 -15.79
C GLY A 351 10.53 2.00 -17.16
N LEU A 352 10.03 3.20 -17.43
CA LEU A 352 10.21 3.92 -18.69
C LEU A 352 11.15 5.10 -18.47
N TYR A 353 12.13 5.26 -19.33
CA TYR A 353 12.87 6.51 -19.47
C TYR A 353 12.74 7.03 -20.90
N LYS A 354 12.88 8.34 -21.04
CA LYS A 354 12.94 9.05 -22.31
C LYS A 354 14.26 9.80 -22.35
N MET A 355 14.96 9.70 -23.46
CA MET A 355 16.20 10.42 -23.68
C MET A 355 16.04 11.35 -24.88
N ARG A 356 16.42 12.61 -24.71
CA ARG A 356 16.56 13.59 -25.79
C ARG A 356 18.03 13.96 -25.91
N VAL A 357 18.53 14.01 -27.14
CA VAL A 357 19.89 14.45 -27.45
C VAL A 357 19.77 15.66 -28.37
N ASP A 358 20.43 16.77 -28.03
CA ASP A 358 20.52 17.98 -28.85
C ASP A 358 21.95 18.11 -29.38
N TYR A 359 22.09 17.98 -30.70
CA TYR A 359 23.36 17.91 -31.44
C TYR A 359 23.27 18.42 -32.87
#